data_AF-A0A0N0E3G1-F1
#
_entry.id   AF-A0A0N0E3G1-F1
#
_cell.length_a   1.000
_cell.length_b   1.000
_cell.length_c   1.000
_cell.angle_alpha   90.00
_cell.angle_beta   90.00
_cell.angle_gamma   90.00
#
_symmetry.space_group_name_H-M   'P 1'
#
loop_
_entity.id
_entity.type
_entity.pdbx_description
1 polymer ?
#
loop_
_entity_poly.entity_id
_entity_poly.type
_entity_poly.pdbx_seq_one_letter_code
_entity_poly.pdbx_strand_id
1 'polypeptide(L)'
;MNRHRGIRSLCCAALAVSAFGLGSLLQAAEPVKIGFLVKQAEEPWFQTEWAFAEKASKDKGFTLIKIAVPDGEKTLSAIDSLAANGAKGFVICPPDVSLGPAIVAKAKANDLKVIAVDDRFVDASGKFMEDVPYLGMAAYEVGQKQGAAMAAEAKKRGWDWKDTYAVINTYNELDTGKKRTDGSVKSLEAAGLPKDHILFTPLKTLDVPGSMDSTSSALVKLPASAKNLIIGGMNDNTVLGGVRATESAGFAAANVIGVGINGTDAIGELKKPSSGFFGSMLPSPHLEGYNTASMMFEWVTTGKEPPKYTAMDEVTLITRDNFKQELEKIGLWK
;
A
#
# COMPACT_ATOMS: atom_id res chain seq x y z
N MET A 1 1.91 -66.65 -84.41
CA MET A 1 3.37 -66.89 -84.57
C MET A 1 4.10 -65.84 -83.72
N ASN A 2 4.56 -66.19 -82.51
CA ASN A 2 5.98 -66.45 -82.18
C ASN A 2 6.88 -65.24 -82.53
N ARG A 3 7.54 -64.53 -81.61
CA ARG A 3 8.43 -64.99 -80.52
C ARG A 3 8.80 -63.88 -79.51
N HIS A 4 9.05 -64.31 -78.28
CA HIS A 4 9.75 -63.61 -77.19
C HIS A 4 11.27 -63.39 -77.44
N ARG A 5 11.81 -62.34 -76.79
CA ARG A 5 13.13 -62.16 -76.11
C ARG A 5 13.08 -60.75 -75.50
N GLY A 6 13.31 -60.41 -74.22
CA GLY A 6 14.07 -61.03 -73.13
C GLY A 6 15.42 -60.30 -72.97
N ILE A 7 15.58 -59.46 -71.92
CA ILE A 7 16.76 -59.34 -71.00
C ILE A 7 16.89 -57.94 -70.30
N ARG A 8 16.73 -58.00 -68.96
CA ARG A 8 17.49 -57.41 -67.83
C ARG A 8 17.87 -55.91 -67.75
N SER A 9 17.27 -55.25 -66.75
CA SER A 9 17.86 -54.63 -65.54
C SER A 9 19.04 -53.65 -65.66
N LEU A 10 18.87 -52.40 -65.17
CA LEU A 10 19.74 -51.81 -64.13
C LEU A 10 19.15 -50.51 -63.56
N CYS A 11 19.32 -50.37 -62.24
CA CYS A 11 18.87 -49.28 -61.37
C CYS A 11 19.63 -47.95 -61.60
N CYS A 12 18.97 -46.82 -61.23
CA CYS A 12 19.49 -45.61 -60.56
C CYS A 12 18.48 -44.47 -60.81
N ALA A 13 17.68 -44.02 -59.85
CA ALA A 13 17.99 -43.17 -58.68
C ALA A 13 17.53 -41.72 -58.92
N ALA A 14 16.43 -41.33 -58.26
CA ALA A 14 16.17 -39.99 -57.72
C ALA A 14 14.75 -39.94 -57.11
N LEU A 15 14.57 -40.50 -55.91
CA LEU A 15 13.40 -40.19 -55.08
C LEU A 15 13.73 -38.95 -54.25
N ALA A 16 12.94 -37.91 -54.48
CA ALA A 16 12.96 -36.66 -53.73
C ALA A 16 12.56 -36.91 -52.28
N VAL A 17 13.42 -36.51 -51.34
CA VAL A 17 13.05 -36.29 -49.94
C VAL A 17 13.36 -34.83 -49.63
N SER A 18 12.36 -33.97 -49.87
CA SER A 18 12.29 -32.64 -49.27
C SER A 18 11.95 -32.83 -47.80
N ALA A 19 12.99 -32.81 -46.95
CA ALA A 19 12.83 -32.68 -45.51
C ALA A 19 12.23 -31.29 -45.20
N PHE A 20 10.90 -31.19 -45.20
CA PHE A 20 10.21 -30.12 -44.49
C PHE A 20 10.47 -30.35 -43.00
N GLY A 21 11.53 -29.72 -42.50
CA GLY A 21 11.74 -29.59 -41.08
C GLY A 21 10.55 -28.86 -40.47
N LEU A 22 9.75 -29.60 -39.71
CA LEU A 22 8.87 -29.05 -38.68
C LEU A 22 9.74 -28.43 -37.59
N GLY A 23 10.33 -27.28 -37.91
CA GLY A 23 10.81 -26.33 -36.92
C GLY A 23 9.59 -25.60 -36.38
N SER A 24 8.83 -26.26 -35.51
CA SER A 24 7.96 -25.56 -34.58
C SER A 24 8.87 -24.68 -33.72
N LEU A 25 9.03 -23.43 -34.13
CA LEU A 25 9.50 -22.36 -33.27
C LEU A 25 8.64 -22.43 -32.02
N LEU A 26 9.19 -22.92 -30.90
CA LEU A 26 8.66 -22.60 -29.59
C LEU A 26 8.83 -21.09 -29.43
N GLN A 27 7.88 -20.33 -29.95
CA GLN A 27 7.70 -18.96 -29.55
C GLN A 27 7.23 -19.05 -28.11
N ALA A 28 8.16 -18.80 -27.17
CA ALA A 28 7.82 -18.71 -25.76
C ALA A 28 6.64 -17.75 -25.65
N ALA A 29 5.51 -18.22 -25.10
CA ALA A 29 4.34 -17.39 -24.90
C ALA A 29 4.79 -16.14 -24.13
N GLU A 30 4.36 -14.95 -24.58
CA GLU A 30 4.68 -13.72 -23.85
C GLU A 30 4.27 -13.89 -22.39
N PRO A 31 5.16 -13.56 -21.43
CA PRO A 31 4.81 -13.61 -20.02
C PRO A 31 3.55 -12.80 -19.75
N VAL A 32 2.67 -13.32 -18.89
CA VAL A 32 1.47 -12.60 -18.43
C VAL A 32 1.87 -11.21 -17.95
N LYS A 33 1.14 -10.17 -18.37
CA LYS A 33 1.38 -8.78 -17.95
C LYS A 33 0.35 -8.38 -16.89
N ILE A 34 0.82 -7.82 -15.77
CA ILE A 34 -0.02 -7.39 -14.64
C ILE A 34 0.35 -5.95 -14.27
N GLY A 35 -0.65 -5.08 -14.14
CA GLY A 35 -0.47 -3.72 -13.64
C GLY A 35 -0.42 -3.64 -12.11
N PHE A 36 0.34 -2.68 -11.58
CA PHE A 36 0.27 -2.28 -10.16
C PHE A 36 0.25 -0.76 -10.08
N LEU A 37 -0.91 -0.21 -9.71
CA LEU A 37 -1.24 1.20 -9.75
C LEU A 37 -1.28 1.76 -8.32
N VAL A 38 -0.55 2.85 -8.06
CA VAL A 38 -0.50 3.46 -6.72
C VAL A 38 -0.76 4.96 -6.78
N LYS A 39 -1.50 5.48 -5.81
CA LYS A 39 -1.87 6.89 -5.73
C LYS A 39 -0.71 7.85 -5.45
N GLN A 40 0.30 7.42 -4.70
CA GLN A 40 1.38 8.28 -4.21
C GLN A 40 2.74 7.57 -4.34
N ALA A 41 3.26 7.48 -5.57
CA ALA A 41 4.50 6.75 -5.85
C ALA A 41 5.76 7.31 -5.14
N GLU A 42 5.66 8.54 -4.64
CA GLU A 42 6.68 9.18 -3.81
C GLU A 42 6.77 8.60 -2.39
N GLU A 43 5.71 7.98 -1.85
CA GLU A 43 5.74 7.40 -0.51
C GLU A 43 6.54 6.07 -0.49
N PRO A 44 7.52 5.92 0.42
CA PRO A 44 8.21 4.65 0.64
C PRO A 44 7.30 3.44 0.87
N TRP A 45 6.09 3.61 1.39
CA TRP A 45 5.05 2.57 1.45
C TRP A 45 4.80 1.93 0.08
N PHE A 46 4.35 2.72 -0.89
CA PHE A 46 4.02 2.26 -2.24
C PHE A 46 5.25 1.79 -3.04
N GLN A 47 6.42 2.39 -2.77
CA GLN A 47 7.68 1.90 -3.34
C GLN A 47 8.02 0.50 -2.84
N THR A 48 7.71 0.20 -1.58
CA THR A 48 7.88 -1.12 -0.98
C THR A 48 6.92 -2.12 -1.59
N GLU A 49 5.64 -1.77 -1.74
CA GLU A 49 4.68 -2.63 -2.43
C GLU A 49 5.14 -2.98 -3.84
N TRP A 50 5.56 -1.98 -4.61
CA TRP A 50 6.12 -2.18 -5.96
C TRP A 50 7.35 -3.07 -5.97
N ALA A 51 8.27 -2.91 -5.02
CA ALA A 51 9.46 -3.75 -4.93
C ALA A 51 9.11 -5.22 -4.67
N PHE A 52 8.08 -5.48 -3.86
CA PHE A 52 7.64 -6.84 -3.53
C PHE A 52 6.69 -7.44 -4.56
N ALA A 53 5.90 -6.63 -5.26
CA ALA A 53 5.20 -7.05 -6.47
C ALA A 53 6.19 -7.45 -7.58
N GLU A 54 7.30 -6.72 -7.71
CA GLU A 54 8.40 -7.05 -8.63
C GLU A 54 9.14 -8.32 -8.20
N LYS A 55 9.21 -8.59 -6.89
CA LYS A 55 9.70 -9.88 -6.41
C LYS A 55 8.75 -11.01 -6.82
N ALA A 56 7.44 -10.84 -6.64
CA ALA A 56 6.45 -11.82 -7.06
C ALA A 56 6.48 -12.08 -8.59
N SER A 57 6.73 -11.03 -9.39
CA SER A 57 6.85 -11.13 -10.85
C SER A 57 8.00 -12.04 -11.27
N LYS A 58 9.16 -11.88 -10.63
CA LYS A 58 10.34 -12.71 -10.85
C LYS A 58 10.14 -14.15 -10.37
N ASP A 59 9.56 -14.32 -9.18
CA ASP A 59 9.32 -15.64 -8.59
C ASP A 59 8.32 -16.48 -9.42
N LYS A 60 7.33 -15.83 -10.05
CA LYS A 60 6.21 -16.51 -10.73
C LYS A 60 6.25 -16.44 -12.25
N GLY A 61 7.15 -15.65 -12.83
CA GLY A 61 7.35 -15.55 -14.28
C GLY A 61 6.29 -14.71 -15.00
N PHE A 62 5.88 -13.58 -14.41
CA PHE A 62 5.03 -12.58 -15.09
C PHE A 62 5.75 -11.24 -15.22
N THR A 63 5.27 -10.37 -16.12
CA THR A 63 5.76 -9.00 -16.30
C THR A 63 4.93 -8.03 -15.47
N LEU A 64 5.57 -7.27 -14.59
CA LEU A 64 4.91 -6.22 -13.80
C LEU A 64 4.99 -4.86 -14.52
N ILE A 65 3.87 -4.15 -14.59
CA ILE A 65 3.78 -2.77 -15.10
C ILE A 65 3.40 -1.84 -13.94
N LYS A 66 4.35 -1.03 -13.49
CA LYS A 66 4.17 -0.10 -12.37
C LYS A 66 3.73 1.26 -12.89
N ILE A 67 2.62 1.81 -12.38
CA ILE A 67 2.07 3.09 -12.85
C ILE A 67 1.62 3.94 -11.65
N ALA A 68 2.08 5.20 -11.59
CA ALA A 68 1.57 6.17 -10.63
C ALA A 68 0.22 6.73 -11.11
N VAL A 69 -0.77 6.76 -10.23
CA VAL A 69 -2.14 7.23 -10.53
C VAL A 69 -2.62 8.25 -9.48
N PRO A 70 -2.02 9.45 -9.43
CA PRO A 70 -2.32 10.43 -8.38
C PRO A 70 -3.69 11.11 -8.52
N ASP A 71 -4.41 10.87 -9.61
CA ASP A 71 -5.73 11.45 -9.88
C ASP A 71 -6.59 10.53 -10.76
N GLY A 72 -7.88 10.84 -10.87
CA GLY A 72 -8.85 10.03 -11.61
C GLY A 72 -8.58 9.95 -13.11
N GLU A 73 -8.11 11.04 -13.72
CA GLU A 73 -7.79 11.07 -15.16
C GLU A 73 -6.64 10.11 -15.49
N LYS A 74 -5.56 10.19 -14.70
CA LYS A 74 -4.41 9.28 -14.82
C LYS A 74 -4.78 7.85 -14.48
N THR A 75 -5.67 7.64 -13.49
CA THR A 75 -6.17 6.30 -13.16
C THR A 75 -6.84 5.65 -14.37
N LEU A 76 -7.81 6.35 -14.98
CA LEU A 76 -8.56 5.82 -16.11
C LEU A 76 -7.68 5.65 -17.35
N SER A 77 -6.76 6.57 -17.60
CA SER A 77 -5.81 6.49 -18.72
C SER A 77 -4.79 5.35 -18.53
N ALA A 78 -4.37 5.07 -17.30
CA ALA A 78 -3.48 3.96 -16.97
C ALA A 78 -4.14 2.61 -17.27
N ILE A 79 -5.44 2.46 -17.01
CA ILE A 79 -6.18 1.23 -17.33
C ILE A 79 -6.24 1.01 -18.85
N ASP A 80 -6.49 2.07 -19.63
CA ASP A 80 -6.47 1.97 -21.10
C ASP A 80 -5.07 1.61 -21.62
N SER A 81 -4.02 2.19 -21.01
CA SER A 81 -2.62 1.87 -21.34
C SER A 81 -2.29 0.41 -21.03
N LEU A 82 -2.74 -0.12 -19.89
CA LEU A 82 -2.55 -1.53 -19.53
C LEU A 82 -3.23 -2.47 -20.53
N ALA A 83 -4.46 -2.16 -20.93
CA ALA A 83 -5.19 -2.91 -21.94
C ALA A 83 -4.43 -2.92 -23.28
N ALA A 84 -3.98 -1.75 -23.73
CA ALA A 84 -3.18 -1.62 -24.96
C ALA A 84 -1.85 -2.39 -24.91
N ASN A 85 -1.26 -2.54 -23.71
CA ASN A 85 -0.04 -3.32 -23.50
C ASN A 85 -0.30 -4.83 -23.32
N GLY A 86 -1.55 -5.28 -23.39
CA GLY A 86 -1.92 -6.69 -23.26
C GLY A 86 -1.89 -7.22 -21.82
N ALA A 87 -2.00 -6.33 -20.82
CA ALA A 87 -2.19 -6.74 -19.44
C ALA A 87 -3.47 -7.57 -19.29
N LYS A 88 -3.51 -8.42 -18.25
CA LYS A 88 -4.65 -9.31 -17.96
C LYS A 88 -5.39 -8.93 -16.68
N GLY A 89 -4.83 -8.00 -15.93
CA GLY A 89 -5.42 -7.44 -14.73
C GLY A 89 -4.45 -6.51 -14.04
N PHE A 90 -4.93 -5.86 -12.99
CA PHE A 90 -4.12 -4.95 -12.18
C PHE A 90 -4.54 -4.92 -10.72
N VAL A 91 -3.54 -4.67 -9.87
CA VAL A 91 -3.71 -4.27 -8.48
C VAL A 91 -3.73 -2.75 -8.42
N ILE A 92 -4.59 -2.16 -7.59
CA ILE A 92 -4.70 -0.70 -7.48
C ILE A 92 -4.97 -0.23 -6.04
N CYS A 93 -4.16 0.72 -5.58
CA CYS A 93 -4.55 1.67 -4.53
C CYS A 93 -5.03 2.95 -5.23
N PRO A 94 -6.35 3.23 -5.27
CA PRO A 94 -6.90 4.35 -6.01
C PRO A 94 -6.58 5.69 -5.32
N PRO A 95 -6.46 6.80 -6.07
CA PRO A 95 -6.35 8.13 -5.46
C PRO A 95 -7.67 8.61 -4.83
N ASP A 96 -8.79 8.02 -5.23
CA ASP A 96 -10.12 8.27 -4.70
C ASP A 96 -10.95 6.98 -4.78
N VAL A 97 -11.45 6.52 -3.64
CA VAL A 97 -12.22 5.27 -3.51
C VAL A 97 -13.56 5.31 -4.26
N SER A 98 -14.10 6.51 -4.53
CA SER A 98 -15.34 6.71 -5.29
C SER A 98 -15.17 6.46 -6.80
N LEU A 99 -13.93 6.34 -7.28
CA LEU A 99 -13.64 5.92 -8.66
C LEU A 99 -13.95 4.44 -8.91
N GLY A 100 -14.25 3.66 -7.86
CA GLY A 100 -14.52 2.23 -7.93
C GLY A 100 -15.43 1.80 -9.09
N PRO A 101 -16.63 2.38 -9.27
CA PRO A 101 -17.52 2.04 -10.38
C PRO A 101 -16.89 2.29 -11.76
N ALA A 102 -16.17 3.40 -11.94
CA ALA A 102 -15.52 3.74 -13.20
C ALA A 102 -14.33 2.81 -13.50
N ILE A 103 -13.53 2.49 -12.48
CA ILE A 103 -12.41 1.54 -12.58
C ILE A 103 -12.93 0.15 -12.98
N VAL A 104 -13.95 -0.36 -12.30
CA VAL A 104 -14.53 -1.69 -12.58
C VAL A 104 -15.18 -1.73 -13.95
N ALA A 105 -15.92 -0.70 -14.34
CA ALA A 105 -16.53 -0.62 -15.68
C ALA A 105 -15.47 -0.64 -16.79
N LYS A 106 -14.40 0.15 -16.64
CA LYS A 106 -13.31 0.22 -17.61
C LYS A 106 -12.49 -1.06 -17.65
N ALA A 107 -12.23 -1.68 -16.51
CA ALA A 107 -11.57 -2.98 -16.45
C ALA A 107 -12.40 -4.06 -17.17
N LYS A 108 -13.71 -4.11 -16.92
CA LYS A 108 -14.63 -5.03 -17.60
C LYS A 108 -14.67 -4.81 -19.12
N ALA A 109 -14.69 -3.56 -19.57
CA ALA A 109 -14.68 -3.24 -21.00
C ALA A 109 -13.41 -3.70 -21.72
N ASN A 110 -12.31 -3.86 -20.97
CA ASN A 110 -11.00 -4.28 -21.47
C ASN A 110 -10.63 -5.73 -21.08
N ASP A 111 -11.56 -6.51 -20.53
CA ASP A 111 -11.32 -7.87 -20.03
C ASP A 111 -10.15 -7.98 -19.02
N LEU A 112 -10.05 -6.97 -18.14
CA LEU A 112 -9.04 -6.90 -17.07
C LEU A 112 -9.65 -7.30 -15.72
N LYS A 113 -8.92 -8.14 -14.98
CA LYS A 113 -9.19 -8.41 -13.55
C LYS A 113 -8.71 -7.26 -12.67
N VAL A 114 -9.38 -7.04 -11.53
CA VAL A 114 -9.06 -5.93 -10.60
C VAL A 114 -9.00 -6.44 -9.17
N ILE A 115 -7.94 -6.09 -8.45
CA ILE A 115 -7.83 -6.24 -7.00
C ILE A 115 -7.55 -4.84 -6.42
N ALA A 116 -8.30 -4.46 -5.39
CA ALA A 116 -8.01 -3.25 -4.62
C ALA A 116 -7.00 -3.57 -3.51
N VAL A 117 -6.00 -2.71 -3.33
CA VAL A 117 -5.04 -2.76 -2.22
C VAL A 117 -5.09 -1.45 -1.42
N ASP A 118 -4.86 -1.52 -0.10
CA ASP A 118 -4.96 -0.42 0.87
C ASP A 118 -6.35 0.19 1.03
N ASP A 119 -6.83 0.86 -0.04
CA ASP A 119 -8.00 1.71 -0.07
C ASP A 119 -9.16 1.02 -0.82
N ARG A 120 -10.19 0.64 -0.05
CA ARG A 120 -11.31 -0.14 -0.56
C ARG A 120 -12.30 0.73 -1.33
N PHE A 121 -12.68 0.28 -2.54
CA PHE A 121 -13.65 0.98 -3.38
C PHE A 121 -15.02 1.12 -2.72
N VAL A 122 -15.68 2.23 -3.00
CA VAL A 122 -17.07 2.49 -2.66
C VAL A 122 -17.90 2.76 -3.92
N ASP A 123 -19.18 2.43 -3.86
CA ASP A 123 -20.15 2.78 -4.89
C ASP A 123 -20.63 4.23 -4.77
N ALA A 124 -21.55 4.64 -5.64
CA ALA A 124 -22.11 6.00 -5.66
C ALA A 124 -22.89 6.37 -4.38
N SER A 125 -23.28 5.39 -3.56
CA SER A 125 -23.92 5.61 -2.25
C SER A 125 -22.92 5.62 -1.09
N GLY A 126 -21.63 5.41 -1.36
CA GLY A 126 -20.58 5.31 -0.35
C GLY A 126 -20.48 3.91 0.29
N LYS A 127 -21.21 2.91 -0.22
CA LYS A 127 -21.11 1.53 0.28
C LYS A 127 -19.93 0.81 -0.36
N PHE A 128 -19.22 -0.03 0.40
CA PHE A 128 -18.14 -0.84 -0.16
C PHE A 128 -18.60 -1.73 -1.31
N MET A 129 -17.78 -1.77 -2.36
CA MET A 129 -17.96 -2.70 -3.48
C MET A 129 -17.43 -4.09 -3.08
N GLU A 130 -18.27 -4.89 -2.42
CA GLU A 130 -17.88 -6.20 -1.85
C GLU A 130 -17.51 -7.26 -2.89
N ASP A 131 -17.89 -7.05 -4.15
CA ASP A 131 -17.55 -7.95 -5.25
C ASP A 131 -16.12 -7.74 -5.79
N VAL A 132 -15.43 -6.67 -5.41
CA VAL A 132 -14.03 -6.45 -5.81
C VAL A 132 -13.12 -7.05 -4.74
N PRO A 133 -12.23 -8.01 -5.07
CA PRO A 133 -11.26 -8.53 -4.12
C PRO A 133 -10.42 -7.41 -3.52
N TYR A 134 -10.24 -7.47 -2.20
CA TYR A 134 -9.56 -6.46 -1.42
C TYR A 134 -8.55 -7.08 -0.46
N LEU A 135 -7.38 -6.46 -0.36
CA LEU A 135 -6.40 -6.71 0.68
C LEU A 135 -5.93 -5.37 1.26
N GLY A 136 -5.89 -5.28 2.59
CA GLY A 136 -5.26 -4.14 3.26
C GLY A 136 -5.06 -4.46 4.74
N MET A 137 -4.67 -3.45 5.52
CA MET A 137 -4.50 -3.62 6.96
C MET A 137 -5.82 -3.64 7.75
N ALA A 138 -5.80 -4.30 8.91
CA ALA A 138 -6.82 -4.22 9.96
C ALA A 138 -6.75 -2.84 10.64
N ALA A 139 -7.26 -1.83 9.93
CA ALA A 139 -7.00 -0.41 10.21
C ALA A 139 -7.36 0.03 11.64
N TYR A 140 -8.45 -0.47 12.20
CA TYR A 140 -8.87 -0.09 13.55
C TYR A 140 -7.93 -0.66 14.62
N GLU A 141 -7.58 -1.93 14.50
CA GLU A 141 -6.68 -2.66 15.40
C GLU A 141 -5.25 -2.08 15.33
N VAL A 142 -4.77 -1.73 14.13
CA VAL A 142 -3.51 -1.00 13.95
C VAL A 142 -3.56 0.37 14.65
N GLY A 143 -4.67 1.10 14.48
CA GLY A 143 -4.94 2.34 15.21
C GLY A 143 -4.88 2.17 16.73
N GLN A 144 -5.53 1.11 17.26
CA GLN A 144 -5.49 0.82 18.69
C GLN A 144 -4.06 0.57 19.19
N LYS A 145 -3.23 -0.14 18.42
CA LYS A 145 -1.81 -0.36 18.74
C LYS A 145 -1.01 0.96 18.71
N GLN A 146 -1.29 1.86 17.77
CA GLN A 146 -0.71 3.21 17.74
C GLN A 146 -1.03 4.00 19.01
N GLY A 147 -2.31 4.13 19.36
CA GLY A 147 -2.74 4.87 20.55
C GLY A 147 -2.19 4.27 21.84
N ALA A 148 -2.15 2.94 21.95
CA ALA A 148 -1.59 2.24 23.09
C ALA A 148 -0.08 2.50 23.24
N ALA A 149 0.67 2.54 22.13
CA ALA A 149 2.10 2.87 22.17
C ALA A 149 2.36 4.32 22.60
N MET A 150 1.57 5.28 22.10
CA MET A 150 1.67 6.68 22.54
C MET A 150 1.37 6.83 24.04
N ALA A 151 0.32 6.16 24.53
CA ALA A 151 -0.02 6.16 25.95
C ALA A 151 1.06 5.51 26.83
N ALA A 152 1.61 4.38 26.38
CA ALA A 152 2.67 3.67 27.10
C ALA A 152 3.94 4.53 27.22
N GLU A 153 4.32 5.23 26.16
CA GLU A 153 5.47 6.13 26.17
C GLU A 153 5.23 7.36 27.06
N ALA A 154 4.05 7.96 27.02
CA ALA A 154 3.70 9.07 27.91
C ALA A 154 3.76 8.66 29.39
N LYS A 155 3.23 7.47 29.72
CA LYS A 155 3.34 6.88 31.06
C LYS A 155 4.79 6.65 31.46
N LYS A 156 5.63 6.13 30.55
CA LYS A 156 7.07 5.93 30.80
C LYS A 156 7.80 7.24 31.09
N ARG A 157 7.40 8.34 30.43
CA ARG A 157 7.91 9.69 30.68
C ARG A 157 7.32 10.35 31.93
N GLY A 158 6.36 9.71 32.61
CA GLY A 158 5.70 10.26 33.79
C GLY A 158 4.83 11.49 33.49
N TRP A 159 4.26 11.58 32.29
CA TRP A 159 3.38 12.69 31.92
C TRP A 159 2.07 12.64 32.73
N ASP A 160 1.57 13.81 33.13
CA ASP A 160 0.27 13.98 33.76
C ASP A 160 -0.78 14.26 32.68
N TRP A 161 -1.88 13.51 32.66
CA TRP A 161 -2.96 13.74 31.71
C TRP A 161 -3.62 15.11 31.87
N LYS A 162 -3.51 15.75 33.04
CA LYS A 162 -4.02 17.11 33.27
C LYS A 162 -3.34 18.18 32.43
N ASP A 163 -2.07 17.99 32.06
CA ASP A 163 -1.32 18.95 31.23
C ASP A 163 -0.87 18.37 29.88
N THR A 164 -1.44 17.22 29.50
CA THR A 164 -1.20 16.55 28.22
C THR A 164 -2.40 16.65 27.30
N TYR A 165 -2.16 17.00 26.04
CA TYR A 165 -3.17 17.10 24.99
C TYR A 165 -2.81 16.24 23.80
N ALA A 166 -3.81 15.70 23.11
CA ALA A 166 -3.62 15.00 21.84
C ALA A 166 -4.15 15.86 20.69
N VAL A 167 -3.36 15.98 19.61
CA VAL A 167 -3.82 16.48 18.32
C VAL A 167 -3.91 15.30 17.38
N ILE A 168 -5.14 14.97 16.96
CA ILE A 168 -5.44 13.85 16.07
C ILE A 168 -5.80 14.40 14.70
N ASN A 169 -4.86 14.27 13.77
CA ASN A 169 -5.05 14.68 12.39
C ASN A 169 -5.87 13.61 11.66
N THR A 170 -7.07 13.99 11.23
CA THR A 170 -8.10 13.09 10.67
C THR A 170 -8.27 13.30 9.18
N TYR A 171 -8.61 12.22 8.47
CA TYR A 171 -9.07 12.24 7.09
C TYR A 171 -10.25 11.29 7.00
N ASN A 172 -11.42 11.78 7.40
CA ASN A 172 -12.59 10.95 7.70
C ASN A 172 -13.32 10.49 6.43
N GLU A 173 -13.03 11.12 5.31
CA GLU A 173 -13.51 10.81 3.98
C GLU A 173 -12.98 9.45 3.50
N LEU A 174 -11.87 8.98 4.07
CA LEU A 174 -11.26 7.68 3.79
C LEU A 174 -11.46 6.72 4.97
N ASP A 175 -12.17 5.61 4.75
CA ASP A 175 -12.50 4.64 5.81
C ASP A 175 -11.28 4.08 6.55
N THR A 176 -10.22 3.69 5.84
CA THR A 176 -8.98 3.18 6.48
C THR A 176 -8.31 4.25 7.33
N GLY A 177 -8.32 5.51 6.86
CA GLY A 177 -7.81 6.65 7.61
C GLY A 177 -8.59 6.91 8.89
N LYS A 178 -9.92 6.97 8.76
CA LYS A 178 -10.85 7.13 9.87
C LYS A 178 -10.67 6.04 10.93
N LYS A 179 -10.65 4.77 10.52
CA LYS A 179 -10.53 3.62 11.43
C LYS A 179 -9.23 3.66 12.24
N ARG A 180 -8.10 4.01 11.60
CA ARG A 180 -6.81 4.16 12.30
C ARG A 180 -6.89 5.24 13.39
N THR A 181 -7.42 6.42 13.06
CA THR A 181 -7.54 7.50 14.05
C THR A 181 -8.56 7.19 15.14
N ASP A 182 -9.70 6.55 14.81
CA ASP A 182 -10.70 6.13 15.79
C ASP A 182 -10.13 5.11 16.78
N GLY A 183 -9.39 4.11 16.28
CA GLY A 183 -8.73 3.10 17.12
C GLY A 183 -7.69 3.72 18.05
N SER A 184 -6.90 4.66 17.53
CA SER A 184 -5.89 5.39 18.29
C SER A 184 -6.50 6.19 19.44
N VAL A 185 -7.55 6.96 19.15
CA VAL A 185 -8.33 7.71 20.15
C VAL A 185 -8.91 6.76 21.19
N LYS A 186 -9.47 5.62 20.76
CA LYS A 186 -10.04 4.64 21.71
C LYS A 186 -9.01 4.16 22.73
N SER A 187 -7.77 3.89 22.30
CA SER A 187 -6.70 3.48 23.20
C SER A 187 -6.22 4.61 24.11
N LEU A 188 -6.15 5.86 23.62
CA LEU A 188 -5.81 7.02 24.44
C LEU A 188 -6.85 7.29 25.53
N GLU A 189 -8.15 7.23 25.18
CA GLU A 189 -9.25 7.32 26.14
C GLU A 189 -9.16 6.19 27.19
N ALA A 190 -8.89 4.95 26.76
CA ALA A 190 -8.76 3.81 27.65
C ALA A 190 -7.54 3.94 28.60
N ALA A 191 -6.50 4.67 28.21
CA ALA A 191 -5.36 5.00 29.06
C ALA A 191 -5.63 6.16 30.03
N GLY A 192 -6.79 6.79 29.94
CA GLY A 192 -7.24 7.85 30.85
C GLY A 192 -7.03 9.27 30.34
N LEU A 193 -6.65 9.48 29.07
CA LEU A 193 -6.60 10.82 28.49
C LEU A 193 -8.03 11.42 28.44
N PRO A 194 -8.27 12.61 29.03
CA PRO A 194 -9.58 13.25 28.99
C PRO A 194 -10.05 13.53 27.56
N LYS A 195 -11.34 13.35 27.29
CA LYS A 195 -11.89 13.55 25.93
C LYS A 195 -11.76 14.99 25.45
N ASP A 196 -11.91 15.95 26.35
CA ASP A 196 -11.71 17.38 26.11
C ASP A 196 -10.24 17.78 25.94
N HIS A 197 -9.31 16.86 26.16
CA HIS A 197 -7.89 17.02 25.83
C HIS A 197 -7.53 16.49 24.44
N ILE A 198 -8.51 15.97 23.68
CA ILE A 198 -8.31 15.44 22.34
C ILE A 198 -8.86 16.44 21.33
N LEU A 199 -7.97 17.06 20.56
CA LEU A 199 -8.31 17.97 19.48
C LEU A 199 -8.27 17.22 18.15
N PHE A 200 -9.38 17.24 17.42
CA PHE A 200 -9.46 16.68 16.08
C PHE A 200 -9.21 17.76 15.04
N THR A 201 -8.33 17.48 14.08
CA THR A 201 -7.99 18.40 12.99
C THR A 201 -8.17 17.72 11.63
N PRO A 202 -9.11 18.17 10.78
CA PRO A 202 -9.26 17.59 9.46
C PRO A 202 -8.09 18.00 8.55
N LEU A 203 -7.53 17.02 7.85
CA LEU A 203 -6.50 17.21 6.82
C LEU A 203 -7.14 17.65 5.52
N LYS A 204 -6.47 18.58 4.81
CA LYS A 204 -6.80 18.90 3.41
C LYS A 204 -6.10 17.97 2.43
N THR A 205 -4.87 17.59 2.76
CA THR A 205 -4.01 16.71 1.97
C THR A 205 -3.34 15.70 2.92
N LEU A 206 -3.10 14.49 2.42
CA LEU A 206 -2.52 13.37 3.18
C LEU A 206 -0.98 13.41 3.19
N ASP A 207 -0.41 14.60 3.31
CA ASP A 207 1.03 14.84 3.26
C ASP A 207 1.53 15.66 4.47
N VAL A 208 2.86 15.79 4.56
CA VAL A 208 3.52 16.52 5.65
C VAL A 208 3.02 17.99 5.72
N PRO A 209 2.97 18.78 4.61
CA PRO A 209 2.45 20.14 4.65
C PRO A 209 1.00 20.24 5.14
N GLY A 210 0.10 19.39 4.64
CA GLY A 210 -1.31 19.38 5.06
C GLY A 210 -1.47 19.10 6.55
N SER A 211 -0.64 18.21 7.10
CA SER A 211 -0.64 17.97 8.55
C SER A 211 0.03 19.07 9.37
N MET A 212 1.04 19.75 8.83
CA MET A 212 1.63 20.92 9.49
C MET A 212 0.60 22.04 9.65
N ASP A 213 -0.16 22.36 8.60
CA ASP A 213 -1.17 23.41 8.60
C ASP A 213 -2.31 23.14 9.59
N SER A 214 -2.84 21.91 9.53
CA SER A 214 -3.94 21.48 10.39
C SER A 214 -3.54 21.40 11.86
N THR A 215 -2.35 20.85 12.17
CA THR A 215 -1.83 20.81 13.55
C THR A 215 -1.53 22.21 14.07
N SER A 216 -0.90 23.09 13.28
CA SER A 216 -0.65 24.49 13.69
C SER A 216 -1.93 25.22 14.09
N SER A 217 -3.03 24.95 13.37
CA SER A 217 -4.36 25.49 13.66
C SER A 217 -4.98 24.94 14.95
N ALA A 218 -4.58 23.76 15.43
CA ALA A 218 -4.97 23.23 16.74
C ALA A 218 -4.11 23.78 17.87
N LEU A 219 -2.80 23.94 17.65
CA LEU A 219 -1.86 24.38 18.70
C LEU A 219 -2.25 25.74 19.29
N VAL A 220 -2.77 26.66 18.47
CA VAL A 220 -3.24 27.99 18.94
C VAL A 220 -4.48 27.94 19.84
N LYS A 221 -5.18 26.80 19.90
CA LYS A 221 -6.38 26.58 20.73
C LYS A 221 -6.04 25.93 22.07
N LEU A 222 -4.79 25.50 22.26
CA LEU A 222 -4.37 24.85 23.50
C LEU A 222 -4.37 25.86 24.66
N PRO A 223 -4.77 25.44 25.87
CA PRO A 223 -4.64 26.29 27.03
C PRO A 223 -3.17 26.49 27.40
N ALA A 224 -2.85 27.60 28.08
CA ALA A 224 -1.49 27.89 28.55
C ALA A 224 -0.93 26.83 29.51
N SER A 225 -1.79 25.97 30.07
CA SER A 225 -1.39 24.83 30.91
C SER A 225 -0.90 23.62 30.13
N ALA A 226 -1.07 23.57 28.80
CA ALA A 226 -0.60 22.45 27.98
C ALA A 226 0.93 22.39 27.98
N LYS A 227 1.48 21.26 28.46
CA LYS A 227 2.93 21.02 28.51
C LYS A 227 3.38 19.93 27.56
N ASN A 228 2.55 18.91 27.37
CA ASN A 228 2.91 17.72 26.61
C ASN A 228 1.91 17.47 25.48
N LEU A 229 2.42 17.01 24.34
CA LEU A 229 1.62 16.75 23.15
C LEU A 229 1.76 15.32 22.66
N ILE A 230 0.61 14.70 22.41
CA ILE A 230 0.49 13.47 21.64
C ILE A 230 0.04 13.86 20.22
N ILE A 231 0.74 13.38 19.20
CA ILE A 231 0.43 13.65 17.79
C ILE A 231 0.01 12.34 17.12
N GLY A 232 -1.27 12.26 16.76
CA GLY A 232 -1.86 11.11 16.07
C GLY A 232 -2.23 11.43 14.62
N GLY A 233 -2.31 10.39 13.80
CA GLY A 233 -2.64 10.46 12.39
C GLY A 233 -2.70 9.09 11.74
N MET A 234 -3.22 9.00 10.51
CA MET A 234 -3.42 7.71 9.84
C MET A 234 -2.15 7.09 9.24
N ASN A 235 -1.08 7.87 9.07
CA ASN A 235 0.19 7.42 8.52
C ASN A 235 1.38 8.25 9.08
N ASP A 236 2.60 7.83 8.73
CA ASP A 236 3.86 8.48 9.08
C ASP A 236 3.91 9.95 8.62
N ASN A 237 3.55 10.24 7.36
CA ASN A 237 3.58 11.60 6.80
C ASN A 237 2.70 12.58 7.60
N THR A 238 1.50 12.12 7.98
CA THR A 238 0.60 12.90 8.84
C THR A 238 1.27 13.18 10.18
N VAL A 239 1.74 12.16 10.88
CA VAL A 239 2.34 12.35 12.21
C VAL A 239 3.63 13.20 12.14
N LEU A 240 4.43 13.04 11.09
CA LEU A 240 5.60 13.87 10.83
C LEU A 240 5.22 15.35 10.69
N GLY A 241 4.21 15.68 9.89
CA GLY A 241 3.75 17.06 9.74
C GLY A 241 3.25 17.65 11.06
N GLY A 242 2.50 16.89 11.85
CA GLY A 242 2.11 17.32 13.19
C GLY A 242 3.31 17.58 14.10
N VAL A 243 4.32 16.70 14.11
CA VAL A 243 5.56 16.89 14.87
C VAL A 243 6.31 18.16 14.41
N ARG A 244 6.44 18.39 13.10
CA ARG A 244 7.06 19.63 12.56
C ARG A 244 6.33 20.90 13.01
N ALA A 245 5.00 20.86 13.11
CA ALA A 245 4.21 21.97 13.64
C ALA A 245 4.50 22.21 15.13
N THR A 246 4.63 21.16 15.94
CA THR A 246 4.99 21.31 17.36
C THR A 246 6.39 21.92 17.55
N GLU A 247 7.36 21.53 16.73
CA GLU A 247 8.72 22.10 16.74
C GLU A 247 8.68 23.60 16.40
N SER A 248 7.89 23.96 15.39
CA SER A 248 7.70 25.37 14.97
C SER A 248 7.00 26.22 16.03
N ALA A 249 6.16 25.59 16.86
CA ALA A 249 5.52 26.21 18.02
C ALA A 249 6.41 26.24 19.28
N GLY A 250 7.64 25.73 19.21
CA GLY A 250 8.62 25.77 20.29
C GLY A 250 8.53 24.64 21.32
N PHE A 251 7.75 23.58 21.05
CA PHE A 251 7.76 22.39 21.90
C PHE A 251 9.07 21.62 21.72
N ALA A 252 9.72 21.27 22.83
CA ALA A 252 10.88 20.40 22.81
C ALA A 252 10.46 18.96 22.48
N ALA A 253 11.34 18.20 21.81
CA ALA A 253 11.10 16.79 21.49
C ALA A 253 10.71 15.93 22.71
N ALA A 254 11.26 16.24 23.89
CA ALA A 254 10.93 15.55 25.14
C ALA A 254 9.45 15.71 25.56
N ASN A 255 8.78 16.76 25.09
CA ASN A 255 7.39 17.11 25.35
C ASN A 255 6.43 16.68 24.22
N VAL A 256 6.92 15.93 23.23
CA VAL A 256 6.12 15.48 22.08
C VAL A 256 6.27 13.97 21.90
N ILE A 257 5.15 13.29 21.67
CA ILE A 257 5.08 11.87 21.29
C ILE A 257 4.19 11.77 20.04
N GLY A 258 4.82 11.59 18.89
CA GLY A 258 4.17 11.16 17.66
C GLY A 258 4.52 9.70 17.37
N VAL A 259 3.50 8.87 17.12
CA VAL A 259 3.71 7.50 16.60
C VAL A 259 3.01 7.38 15.26
N GLY A 260 3.79 7.22 14.19
CA GLY A 260 3.24 7.03 12.84
C GLY A 260 2.67 5.63 12.59
N ILE A 261 2.18 5.42 11.38
CA ILE A 261 1.77 4.12 10.82
C ILE A 261 2.36 4.06 9.41
N ASN A 262 2.92 2.90 9.02
CA ASN A 262 3.60 2.53 7.76
C ASN A 262 5.02 2.04 8.09
N GLY A 263 5.77 2.82 8.85
CA GLY A 263 7.13 2.54 9.30
C GLY A 263 8.21 2.84 8.24
N THR A 264 7.92 2.61 6.96
CA THR A 264 8.84 2.87 5.85
C THR A 264 9.11 4.35 5.65
N ASP A 265 8.12 5.21 5.90
CA ASP A 265 8.26 6.66 5.69
C ASP A 265 8.92 7.32 6.92
N ALA A 266 8.87 6.66 8.08
CA ALA A 266 9.53 7.08 9.32
C ALA A 266 11.07 6.92 9.33
N ILE A 267 11.66 6.15 8.41
CA ILE A 267 13.09 5.78 8.46
C ILE A 267 14.02 7.00 8.55
N GLY A 268 13.74 8.03 7.76
CA GLY A 268 14.54 9.26 7.78
C GLY A 268 14.53 9.96 9.14
N GLU A 269 13.40 9.91 9.83
CA GLU A 269 13.19 10.56 11.14
C GLU A 269 13.79 9.73 12.28
N LEU A 270 13.69 8.40 12.20
CA LEU A 270 14.25 7.48 13.21
C LEU A 270 15.79 7.46 13.20
N LYS A 271 16.44 7.92 12.12
CA LYS A 271 17.89 8.14 12.06
C LYS A 271 18.35 9.36 12.86
N LYS A 272 17.47 10.33 13.11
CA LYS A 272 17.82 11.54 13.87
C LYS A 272 18.03 11.18 15.35
N PRO A 273 18.98 11.82 16.04
CA PRO A 273 19.26 11.49 17.45
C PRO A 273 18.09 11.82 18.39
N SER A 274 17.27 12.82 18.06
CA SER A 274 16.11 13.22 18.86
C SER A 274 15.04 13.87 17.97
N SER A 275 13.77 13.64 18.31
CA SER A 275 12.58 14.22 17.66
C SER A 275 11.34 13.95 18.51
N GLY A 276 10.29 14.77 18.34
CA GLY A 276 8.96 14.46 18.84
C GLY A 276 8.32 13.22 18.20
N PHE A 277 8.82 12.79 17.02
CA PHE A 277 8.42 11.55 16.39
C PHE A 277 9.13 10.38 17.09
N PHE A 278 8.39 9.68 17.97
CA PHE A 278 8.90 8.64 18.84
C PHE A 278 9.14 7.32 18.10
N GLY A 279 8.20 6.92 17.25
CA GLY A 279 8.21 5.63 16.58
C GLY A 279 7.15 5.53 15.49
N SER A 280 7.01 4.36 14.91
CA SER A 280 5.96 4.07 13.94
C SER A 280 5.48 2.63 14.10
N MET A 281 4.20 2.42 13.86
CA MET A 281 3.63 1.10 13.65
C MET A 281 4.02 0.64 12.24
N LEU A 282 4.92 -0.35 12.13
CA LEU A 282 5.36 -1.00 10.89
C LEU A 282 4.44 -2.18 10.56
N PRO A 283 3.51 -2.04 9.60
CA PRO A 283 2.71 -3.13 9.08
C PRO A 283 3.53 -3.91 8.04
N SER A 284 2.86 -4.62 7.12
CA SER A 284 3.52 -5.53 6.19
C SER A 284 3.35 -5.14 4.71
N PRO A 285 3.84 -3.96 4.25
CA PRO A 285 3.72 -3.54 2.84
C PRO A 285 4.39 -4.51 1.86
N HIS A 286 5.44 -5.19 2.34
CA HIS A 286 6.12 -6.25 1.63
C HIS A 286 5.18 -7.44 1.32
N LEU A 287 4.28 -7.78 2.24
CA LEU A 287 3.26 -8.80 2.04
C LEU A 287 2.10 -8.27 1.20
N GLU A 288 1.66 -7.02 1.38
CA GLU A 288 0.58 -6.43 0.58
C GLU A 288 0.93 -6.44 -0.91
N GLY A 289 2.12 -5.92 -1.26
CA GLY A 289 2.62 -5.93 -2.64
C GLY A 289 2.84 -7.33 -3.21
N TYR A 290 3.48 -8.23 -2.44
CA TYR A 290 3.76 -9.60 -2.92
C TYR A 290 2.47 -10.42 -3.10
N ASN A 291 1.59 -10.40 -2.10
CA ASN A 291 0.40 -11.25 -2.04
C ASN A 291 -0.63 -10.80 -3.07
N THR A 292 -0.90 -9.50 -3.21
CA THR A 292 -1.87 -9.01 -4.20
C THR A 292 -1.42 -9.28 -5.63
N ALA A 293 -0.14 -9.09 -5.94
CA ALA A 293 0.41 -9.44 -7.25
C ALA A 293 0.35 -10.96 -7.51
N SER A 294 0.61 -11.76 -6.47
CA SER A 294 0.49 -13.23 -6.52
C SER A 294 -0.95 -13.69 -6.74
N MET A 295 -1.91 -13.10 -6.03
CA MET A 295 -3.35 -13.36 -6.17
C MET A 295 -3.83 -13.00 -7.57
N MET A 296 -3.40 -11.85 -8.11
CA MET A 296 -3.72 -11.45 -9.48
C MET A 296 -3.20 -12.47 -10.50
N PHE A 297 -1.94 -12.91 -10.34
CA PHE A 297 -1.35 -13.90 -11.23
C PHE A 297 -2.09 -15.24 -11.18
N GLU A 298 -2.40 -15.76 -10.00
CA GLU A 298 -3.18 -17.00 -9.84
C GLU A 298 -4.56 -16.86 -10.49
N TRP A 299 -5.23 -15.73 -10.27
CA TRP A 299 -6.56 -15.47 -10.84
C TRP A 299 -6.54 -15.39 -12.36
N VAL A 300 -5.55 -14.71 -12.94
CA VAL A 300 -5.39 -14.62 -14.39
C VAL A 300 -5.09 -15.97 -15.03
N THR A 301 -4.24 -16.80 -14.40
CA THR A 301 -3.72 -18.03 -15.01
C THR A 301 -4.58 -19.26 -14.77
N THR A 302 -5.30 -19.31 -13.63
CA THR A 302 -6.08 -20.48 -13.22
C THR A 302 -7.59 -20.22 -13.19
N GLY A 303 -8.00 -18.95 -13.24
CA GLY A 303 -9.39 -18.55 -13.05
C GLY A 303 -9.86 -18.57 -11.59
N LYS A 304 -9.00 -18.97 -10.63
CA LYS A 304 -9.33 -18.98 -9.20
C LYS A 304 -9.39 -17.56 -8.65
N GLU A 305 -10.58 -17.12 -8.28
CA GLU A 305 -10.79 -15.79 -7.74
C GLU A 305 -10.18 -15.63 -6.32
N PRO A 306 -9.54 -14.48 -6.00
CA PRO A 306 -9.03 -14.21 -4.66
C PRO A 306 -10.15 -13.98 -3.62
N PRO A 307 -9.84 -14.04 -2.32
CA PRO A 307 -10.79 -13.66 -1.28
C PRO A 307 -11.32 -12.23 -1.48
N LYS A 308 -12.62 -12.02 -1.27
CA LYS A 308 -13.25 -10.70 -1.39
C LYS A 308 -12.75 -9.69 -0.35
N TYR A 309 -12.25 -10.18 0.78
CA TYR A 309 -11.74 -9.35 1.86
C TYR A 309 -10.61 -10.06 2.61
N THR A 310 -9.46 -9.39 2.69
CA THR A 310 -8.30 -9.79 3.50
C THR A 310 -7.87 -8.58 4.33
N ALA A 311 -7.79 -8.76 5.65
CA ALA A 311 -7.31 -7.72 6.57
C ALA A 311 -6.08 -8.22 7.33
N MET A 312 -4.97 -7.49 7.22
CA MET A 312 -3.69 -7.83 7.85
C MET A 312 -3.52 -7.09 9.18
N ASP A 313 -3.38 -7.82 10.28
CA ASP A 313 -3.28 -7.27 11.63
C ASP A 313 -1.86 -7.30 12.23
N GLU A 314 -0.93 -7.96 11.53
CA GLU A 314 0.50 -7.97 11.84
C GLU A 314 1.06 -6.54 11.76
N VAL A 315 1.56 -6.06 12.89
CA VAL A 315 2.18 -4.75 12.99
C VAL A 315 3.12 -4.71 14.18
N THR A 316 4.29 -4.10 13.99
CA THR A 316 5.34 -4.01 15.00
C THR A 316 5.66 -2.54 15.27
N LEU A 317 5.75 -2.16 16.55
CA LEU A 317 6.28 -0.83 16.89
C LEU A 317 7.79 -0.80 16.58
N ILE A 318 8.17 0.06 15.65
CA ILE A 318 9.55 0.45 15.42
C ILE A 318 9.85 1.79 16.06
N THR A 319 11.03 1.88 16.68
CA THR A 319 11.58 3.06 17.33
C THR A 319 13.03 3.21 16.90
N ARG A 320 13.71 4.25 17.39
CA ARG A 320 15.15 4.45 17.15
C ARG A 320 15.99 3.23 17.56
N ASP A 321 15.53 2.48 18.56
CA ASP A 321 16.29 1.38 19.15
C ASP A 321 16.28 0.11 18.28
N ASN A 322 15.19 -0.14 17.54
CA ASN A 322 14.98 -1.42 16.85
C ASN A 322 14.65 -1.31 15.35
N PHE A 323 14.43 -0.10 14.78
CA PHE A 323 13.93 0.00 13.39
C PHE A 323 14.81 -0.73 12.37
N LYS A 324 16.14 -0.70 12.52
CA LYS A 324 17.05 -1.41 11.61
C LYS A 324 16.83 -2.91 11.65
N GLN A 325 16.77 -3.47 12.86
CA GLN A 325 16.58 -4.91 13.08
C GLN A 325 15.23 -5.38 12.56
N GLU A 326 14.16 -4.62 12.81
CA GLU A 326 12.83 -4.98 12.31
C GLU A 326 12.73 -4.89 10.79
N LEU A 327 13.35 -3.88 10.17
CA LEU A 327 13.38 -3.75 8.71
C LEU A 327 14.29 -4.79 8.04
N GLU A 328 15.38 -5.21 8.67
CA GLU A 328 16.25 -6.31 8.19
C GLU A 328 15.47 -7.62 8.07
N LYS A 329 14.64 -7.96 9.07
CA LYS A 329 13.81 -9.18 9.07
C LYS A 329 12.91 -9.30 7.84
N ILE A 330 12.44 -8.16 7.33
CA ILE A 330 11.53 -8.09 6.18
C ILE A 330 12.22 -7.63 4.89
N GLY A 331 13.56 -7.55 4.87
CA GLY A 331 14.35 -7.23 3.69
C GLY A 331 14.27 -5.76 3.25
N LEU A 332 13.88 -4.84 4.13
CA LEU A 332 13.79 -3.40 3.88
C LEU A 332 14.98 -2.60 4.42
N TRP A 333 15.97 -3.26 5.02
CA TRP A 333 17.20 -2.66 5.50
C TRP A 333 18.41 -3.54 5.18
N LYS A 334 19.57 -2.92 5.01
CA LYS A 334 20.85 -3.55 4.62
C LYS A 334 21.97 -3.13 5.57
#